data_AF-S0FGW5-F1
#
_entry.id   AF-S0FGW5-F1
#
_cell.length_a   1.000
_cell.length_b   1.000
_cell.length_c   1.000
_cell.angle_alpha   90.00
_cell.angle_beta   90.00
_cell.angle_gamma   90.00
#
_symmetry.space_group_name_H-M   'P 1'
#
loop_
_entity.id
_entity.type
_entity.pdbx_description
1 polymer ?
#
loop_
_entity_poly.entity_id
_entity_poly.type
_entity_poly.pdbx_seq_one_letter_code
_entity_poly.pdbx_strand_id
1 'polypeptide(L)'
;MKDINEIVNTIKLNLINEGISKNEVDTAFGFAQREDLKYISELFETYASWSSYYQEFELNYLKNVTVPEVIINFYRNFEPKRLPILNGGINLLGLNAIKEENSSAAPGMYLIKYGVITFATTIGGNAICLDLNETSGGEPRVIICDYTFCSHNEDLSGVEIVNVPDAVSQRYDADEPIMLSYELIKECLPEVCKTFSGFLRNIANKVYDNIEEEYLKY
;
A
#
# COMPACT_ATOMS: atom_id res chain seq x y z
N MET A 1 -2.33 20.18 3.58
CA MET A 1 -2.85 20.01 4.96
C MET A 1 -4.34 20.31 5.08
N LYS A 2 -4.84 21.51 4.72
CA LYS A 2 -6.29 21.81 4.81
C LYS A 2 -7.17 20.78 4.08
N ASP A 3 -6.74 20.37 2.89
CA ASP A 3 -7.43 19.37 2.05
C ASP A 3 -7.54 17.98 2.73
N ILE A 4 -6.43 17.43 3.24
CA ILE A 4 -6.44 16.13 3.97
C ILE A 4 -7.35 16.18 5.21
N ASN A 5 -7.35 17.30 5.96
CA ASN A 5 -8.23 17.43 7.11
C ASN A 5 -9.71 17.34 6.70
N GLU A 6 -10.09 18.00 5.61
CA GLU A 6 -11.44 17.96 5.06
C GLU A 6 -11.80 16.53 4.61
N ILE A 7 -10.90 15.85 3.91
CA ILE A 7 -11.09 14.46 3.48
C ILE A 7 -11.33 13.52 4.68
N VAL A 8 -10.48 13.58 5.70
CA VAL A 8 -10.62 12.74 6.90
C VAL A 8 -11.90 13.07 7.67
N ASN A 9 -12.28 14.34 7.77
CA ASN A 9 -13.55 14.72 8.39
C ASN A 9 -14.75 14.15 7.64
N THR A 10 -14.72 14.15 6.31
CA THR A 10 -15.77 13.50 5.50
C THR A 10 -15.82 12.00 5.73
N ILE A 11 -14.67 11.31 5.80
CA ILE A 11 -14.62 9.87 6.16
C ILE A 11 -15.26 9.63 7.53
N LYS A 12 -14.92 10.43 8.54
CA LYS A 12 -15.51 10.34 9.88
C LYS A 12 -17.03 10.53 9.86
N LEU A 13 -17.52 11.52 9.11
CA LEU A 13 -18.97 11.76 8.98
C LEU A 13 -19.69 10.59 8.29
N ASN A 14 -19.08 9.99 7.27
CA ASN A 14 -19.64 8.82 6.60
C ASN A 14 -19.79 7.63 7.55
N LEU A 15 -18.77 7.34 8.36
CA LEU A 15 -18.81 6.27 9.36
C LEU A 15 -19.96 6.50 10.37
N ILE A 16 -20.15 7.74 10.82
CA ILE A 16 -21.28 8.10 11.70
C ILE A 16 -22.62 7.86 11.00
N ASN A 17 -22.75 8.26 9.74
CA ASN A 17 -23.96 8.06 8.93
C ASN A 17 -24.26 6.57 8.65
N GLU A 18 -23.23 5.73 8.67
CA GLU A 18 -23.33 4.26 8.54
C GLU A 18 -23.65 3.57 9.88
N GLY A 19 -23.79 4.33 10.96
CA GLY A 19 -24.21 3.83 12.27
C GLY A 19 -23.06 3.54 13.24
N ILE A 20 -21.81 3.84 12.89
CA ILE A 20 -20.69 3.77 13.84
C ILE A 20 -20.83 4.88 14.87
N SER A 21 -20.62 4.58 16.15
CA SER A 21 -20.81 5.58 17.19
C SER A 21 -19.76 6.70 17.09
N LYS A 22 -20.14 7.92 17.45
CA LYS A 22 -19.21 9.06 17.44
C LYS A 22 -17.95 8.79 18.28
N ASN A 23 -18.09 8.14 19.43
CA ASN A 23 -16.96 7.79 20.29
C ASN A 23 -15.97 6.84 19.59
N GLU A 24 -16.47 5.85 18.84
CA GLU A 24 -15.61 4.96 18.06
C GLU A 24 -14.89 5.73 16.95
N VAL A 25 -15.62 6.55 16.19
CA VAL A 25 -15.06 7.39 15.10
C VAL A 25 -14.01 8.38 15.62
N ASP A 26 -14.21 8.95 16.80
CA ASP A 26 -13.25 9.88 17.42
C ASP A 26 -11.94 9.17 17.81
N THR A 27 -11.97 7.85 18.03
CA THR A 27 -10.78 7.02 18.30
C THR A 27 -10.22 6.26 17.09
N ALA A 28 -10.92 6.32 15.95
CA ALA A 28 -10.56 5.60 14.74
C ALA A 28 -9.23 6.12 14.13
N PHE A 29 -9.01 7.43 14.24
CA PHE A 29 -7.78 8.12 13.85
C PHE A 29 -7.10 8.73 15.08
N GLY A 30 -5.79 8.57 15.17
CA GLY A 30 -4.97 9.16 16.22
C GLY A 30 -3.76 9.91 15.66
N PHE A 31 -2.79 10.15 16.51
CA PHE A 31 -1.51 10.76 16.16
C PHE A 31 -0.41 9.70 16.24
N ALA A 32 0.47 9.69 15.24
CA ALA A 32 1.66 8.85 15.30
C ALA A 32 2.61 9.28 16.41
N GLN A 33 3.15 8.28 17.11
CA GLN A 33 4.32 8.50 17.95
C GLN A 33 5.50 8.84 17.06
N ARG A 34 6.42 9.67 17.56
CA ARG A 34 7.57 10.12 16.77
C ARG A 34 8.44 8.94 16.34
N GLU A 35 8.56 7.93 17.21
CA GLU A 35 9.35 6.73 16.96
C GLU A 35 8.73 5.84 15.88
N ASP A 36 7.41 5.84 15.71
CA ASP A 36 6.70 5.01 14.74
C ASP A 36 6.78 5.62 13.32
N LEU A 37 6.90 6.95 13.20
CA LEU A 37 6.99 7.63 11.91
C LEU A 37 8.18 7.14 11.06
N LYS A 38 9.24 6.64 11.71
CA LYS A 38 10.41 6.09 11.00
C LYS A 38 10.06 4.91 10.11
N TYR A 39 8.98 4.18 10.40
CA TYR A 39 8.55 3.03 9.58
C TYR A 39 8.19 3.41 8.14
N ILE A 40 7.91 4.69 7.90
CA ILE A 40 7.67 5.24 6.57
C ILE A 40 8.68 6.32 6.19
N SER A 41 9.31 7.03 7.13
CA SER A 41 10.27 8.09 6.79
C SER A 41 11.71 7.62 6.65
N GLU A 42 12.06 6.45 7.20
CA GLU A 42 13.40 5.86 7.18
C GLU A 42 13.30 4.43 6.61
N LEU A 43 12.92 4.34 5.34
CA LEU A 43 12.61 3.06 4.68
C LEU A 43 13.78 2.07 4.76
N PHE A 44 14.99 2.49 4.36
CA PHE A 44 16.16 1.61 4.42
C PHE A 44 16.42 1.10 5.84
N GLU A 45 16.56 1.98 6.82
CA GLU A 45 16.88 1.60 8.21
C GLU A 45 15.82 0.68 8.82
N THR A 46 14.54 0.97 8.53
CA THR A 46 13.42 0.14 8.97
C THR A 46 13.50 -1.25 8.33
N TYR A 47 13.50 -1.33 7.01
CA TYR A 47 13.35 -2.63 6.35
C TYR A 47 14.64 -3.44 6.32
N ALA A 48 15.82 -2.83 6.40
CA ALA A 48 17.08 -3.55 6.64
C ALA A 48 17.08 -4.24 8.01
N SER A 49 16.43 -3.65 9.01
CA SER A 49 16.35 -4.23 10.36
C SER A 49 15.26 -5.28 10.51
N TRP A 50 14.16 -5.15 9.77
CA TRP A 50 12.93 -5.92 10.01
C TRP A 50 12.49 -6.83 8.87
N SER A 51 13.06 -6.71 7.66
CA SER A 51 12.69 -7.60 6.56
C SER A 51 12.98 -9.05 6.91
N SER A 52 12.00 -9.93 6.74
CA SER A 52 12.15 -11.37 6.90
C SER A 52 12.65 -12.05 5.63
N TYR A 53 12.76 -11.32 4.52
CA TYR A 53 13.07 -11.88 3.20
C TYR A 53 14.36 -11.32 2.59
N TYR A 54 14.53 -9.99 2.56
CA TYR A 54 15.69 -9.37 1.94
C TYR A 54 16.85 -9.22 2.90
N GLN A 55 18.06 -9.39 2.38
CA GLN A 55 19.27 -8.96 3.05
C GLN A 55 19.46 -7.45 2.90
N GLU A 56 20.19 -6.83 3.83
CA GLU A 56 20.44 -5.39 3.85
C GLU A 56 20.94 -4.84 2.50
N PHE A 57 21.85 -5.56 1.84
CA PHE A 57 22.44 -5.09 0.59
C PHE A 57 21.43 -5.00 -0.56
N GLU A 58 20.40 -5.85 -0.54
CA GLU A 58 19.33 -5.87 -1.54
C GLU A 58 18.38 -4.67 -1.39
N LEU A 59 18.34 -4.08 -0.19
CA LEU A 59 17.51 -2.93 0.14
C LEU A 59 18.23 -1.59 -0.05
N ASN A 60 19.49 -1.58 -0.49
CA ASN A 60 20.28 -0.35 -0.66
C ASN A 60 19.59 0.72 -1.53
N TYR A 61 18.75 0.30 -2.49
CA TYR A 61 17.93 1.22 -3.30
C TYR A 61 17.08 2.16 -2.43
N LEU A 62 16.54 1.67 -1.32
CA LEU A 62 15.68 2.42 -0.41
C LEU A 62 16.36 3.62 0.25
N LYS A 63 17.69 3.68 0.28
CA LYS A 63 18.43 4.88 0.74
C LYS A 63 18.14 6.12 -0.12
N ASN A 64 17.70 5.90 -1.37
CA ASN A 64 17.40 6.96 -2.32
C ASN A 64 15.89 7.19 -2.50
N VAL A 65 15.04 6.40 -1.83
CA VAL A 65 13.58 6.52 -1.92
C VAL A 65 13.09 7.40 -0.79
N THR A 66 12.36 8.46 -1.13
CA THR A 66 11.79 9.40 -0.16
C THR A 66 10.27 9.29 -0.15
N VAL A 67 9.67 9.10 1.03
CA VAL A 67 8.21 9.17 1.18
C VAL A 67 7.78 10.64 1.19
N PRO A 68 6.82 11.04 0.34
CA PRO A 68 6.34 12.41 0.31
C PRO A 68 5.78 12.91 1.65
N GLU A 69 6.08 14.17 1.98
CA GLU A 69 5.71 14.79 3.26
C GLU A 69 4.19 14.85 3.48
N VAL A 70 3.37 14.77 2.43
CA VAL A 70 1.91 14.65 2.56
C VAL A 70 1.49 13.37 3.28
N ILE A 71 2.17 12.24 3.01
CA ILE A 71 1.90 10.94 3.64
C ILE A 71 2.40 10.96 5.08
N ILE A 72 3.62 11.47 5.30
CA ILE A 72 4.16 11.63 6.65
C ILE A 72 3.23 12.50 7.50
N ASN A 73 2.72 13.61 6.96
CA ASN A 73 1.76 14.46 7.66
C ASN A 73 0.41 13.81 7.88
N PHE A 74 -0.07 12.98 6.95
CA PHE A 74 -1.28 12.19 7.15
C PHE A 74 -1.10 11.30 8.39
N TYR A 75 -0.06 10.47 8.45
CA TYR A 75 0.17 9.60 9.59
C TYR A 75 0.48 10.36 10.88
N ARG A 76 1.19 11.49 10.81
CA ARG A 76 1.45 12.36 11.98
C ARG A 76 0.16 12.83 12.64
N ASN A 77 -0.89 13.11 11.88
CA ASN A 77 -2.13 13.74 12.37
C ASN A 77 -3.36 12.82 12.37
N PHE A 78 -3.34 11.76 11.58
CA PHE A 78 -4.48 10.90 11.25
C PHE A 78 -4.02 9.44 11.09
N GLU A 79 -3.18 8.95 11.98
CA GLU A 79 -2.80 7.53 11.98
C GLU A 79 -4.05 6.66 12.21
N PRO A 80 -4.37 5.70 11.31
CA PRO A 80 -5.41 4.72 11.58
C PRO A 80 -5.04 3.87 12.80
N LYS A 81 -5.96 3.73 13.76
CA LYS A 81 -5.75 2.94 14.99
C LYS A 81 -6.81 1.86 15.19
N ARG A 82 -8.08 2.27 15.19
CA ARG A 82 -9.26 1.40 15.34
C ARG A 82 -10.29 1.75 14.27
N LEU A 83 -9.80 2.00 13.06
CA LEU A 83 -10.62 2.40 11.94
C LEU A 83 -11.42 1.19 11.45
N PRO A 84 -12.76 1.26 11.39
CA PRO A 84 -13.55 0.24 10.72
C PRO A 84 -13.18 0.14 9.24
N ILE A 85 -13.51 -0.99 8.62
CA ILE A 85 -13.38 -1.16 7.18
C ILE A 85 -14.18 -0.05 6.48
N LEU A 86 -13.54 0.63 5.57
CA LEU A 86 -14.10 1.74 4.79
C LEU A 86 -14.81 1.22 3.54
N ASN A 87 -15.51 2.13 2.87
CA ASN A 87 -16.13 1.88 1.58
C ASN A 87 -15.15 1.23 0.56
N GLY A 88 -15.66 0.34 -0.28
CA GLY A 88 -14.87 -0.49 -1.18
C GLY A 88 -14.18 -1.69 -0.52
N GLY A 89 -14.43 -1.95 0.77
CA GLY A 89 -13.79 -3.03 1.51
C GLY A 89 -12.35 -2.71 1.94
N ILE A 90 -12.02 -1.43 2.11
CA ILE A 90 -10.66 -0.93 2.31
C ILE A 90 -10.33 -0.77 3.80
N ASN A 91 -9.19 -1.29 4.23
CA ASN A 91 -8.64 -1.13 5.57
C ASN A 91 -7.34 -0.32 5.51
N LEU A 92 -7.38 0.96 5.94
CA LEU A 92 -6.17 1.77 6.05
C LEU A 92 -5.33 1.31 7.23
N LEU A 93 -4.05 1.03 7.00
CA LEU A 93 -3.15 0.50 8.02
C LEU A 93 -2.55 1.63 8.87
N GLY A 94 -2.42 1.38 10.18
CA GLY A 94 -1.56 2.15 11.06
C GLY A 94 -0.08 1.82 10.85
N LEU A 95 0.83 2.62 11.40
CA LEU A 95 2.27 2.52 11.09
C LEU A 95 2.89 1.17 11.47
N ASN A 96 2.47 0.58 12.59
CA ASN A 96 2.94 -0.75 12.98
C ASN A 96 2.50 -1.84 12.00
N ALA A 97 1.25 -1.78 11.52
CA ALA A 97 0.75 -2.73 10.53
C ALA A 97 1.44 -2.53 9.16
N ILE A 98 1.73 -1.29 8.77
CA ILE A 98 2.55 -1.01 7.57
C ILE A 98 3.92 -1.68 7.68
N LYS A 99 4.60 -1.51 8.81
CA LYS A 99 5.89 -2.18 9.04
C LYS A 99 5.75 -3.69 8.92
N GLU A 100 4.77 -4.30 9.61
CA GLU A 100 4.56 -5.76 9.58
C GLU A 100 4.28 -6.29 8.17
N GLU A 101 3.38 -5.64 7.44
CA GLU A 101 3.01 -6.01 6.07
C GLU A 101 4.22 -5.96 5.12
N ASN A 102 5.00 -4.88 5.18
CA ASN A 102 6.15 -4.70 4.30
C ASN A 102 7.42 -5.40 4.79
N SER A 103 7.42 -5.94 6.01
CA SER A 103 8.54 -6.71 6.55
C SER A 103 8.36 -8.22 6.37
N SER A 104 7.13 -8.73 6.44
CA SER A 104 6.90 -10.18 6.58
C SER A 104 5.65 -10.76 5.92
N ALA A 105 4.80 -9.94 5.29
CA ALA A 105 3.59 -10.44 4.62
C ALA A 105 3.72 -10.33 3.09
N ALA A 106 3.29 -11.37 2.38
CA ALA A 106 3.15 -11.29 0.94
C ALA A 106 1.85 -10.54 0.57
N PRO A 107 1.87 -9.67 -0.47
CA PRO A 107 3.00 -9.39 -1.36
C PRO A 107 3.91 -8.26 -0.84
N GLY A 108 3.53 -7.52 0.22
CA GLY A 108 4.23 -6.33 0.70
C GLY A 108 5.74 -6.50 0.93
N MET A 109 6.13 -7.59 1.59
CA MET A 109 7.54 -7.91 1.86
C MET A 109 8.39 -8.10 0.60
N TYR A 110 7.77 -8.48 -0.54
CA TYR A 110 8.46 -8.62 -1.82
C TYR A 110 8.53 -7.30 -2.60
N LEU A 111 7.52 -6.44 -2.42
CA LEU A 111 7.40 -5.17 -3.14
C LEU A 111 8.33 -4.09 -2.55
N ILE A 112 8.64 -4.16 -1.25
CA ILE A 112 9.35 -3.09 -0.56
C ILE A 112 10.75 -2.81 -1.16
N LYS A 113 11.48 -3.81 -1.66
CA LYS A 113 12.80 -3.57 -2.28
C LYS A 113 12.74 -2.66 -3.52
N TYR A 114 11.56 -2.52 -4.12
CA TYR A 114 11.31 -1.70 -5.29
C TYR A 114 10.73 -0.32 -4.95
N GLY A 115 10.68 0.07 -3.66
CA GLY A 115 10.08 1.35 -3.25
C GLY A 115 8.55 1.38 -3.37
N VAL A 116 7.91 0.20 -3.34
CA VAL A 116 6.46 0.06 -3.34
C VAL A 116 6.03 -0.40 -1.95
N ILE A 117 5.22 0.41 -1.26
CA ILE A 117 4.89 0.22 0.16
C ILE A 117 3.39 -0.01 0.35
N THR A 118 3.03 -1.14 0.96
CA THR A 118 1.65 -1.43 1.37
C THR A 118 1.24 -0.50 2.50
N PHE A 119 0.17 0.27 2.31
CA PHE A 119 -0.36 1.22 3.32
C PHE A 119 -1.83 0.98 3.68
N ALA A 120 -2.49 0.13 2.89
CA ALA A 120 -3.85 -0.31 3.10
C ALA A 120 -3.98 -1.75 2.61
N THR A 121 -5.00 -2.45 3.09
CA THR A 121 -5.39 -3.76 2.56
C THR A 121 -6.86 -3.75 2.19
N THR A 122 -7.29 -4.69 1.36
CA THR A 122 -8.71 -4.98 1.18
C THR A 122 -9.18 -6.04 2.17
N ILE A 123 -10.49 -6.26 2.26
CA ILE A 123 -11.08 -7.31 3.10
C ILE A 123 -10.64 -8.73 2.69
N GLY A 124 -10.35 -8.95 1.40
CA GLY A 124 -9.80 -10.19 0.87
C GLY A 124 -8.30 -10.35 1.11
N GLY A 125 -7.63 -9.37 1.74
CA GLY A 125 -6.20 -9.42 2.05
C GLY A 125 -5.29 -8.94 0.90
N ASN A 126 -5.85 -8.32 -0.14
CA ASN A 126 -5.05 -7.74 -1.21
C ASN A 126 -4.34 -6.47 -0.72
N ALA A 127 -3.11 -6.26 -1.18
CA ALA A 127 -2.32 -5.11 -0.77
C ALA A 127 -2.69 -3.88 -1.62
N ILE A 128 -2.88 -2.74 -0.97
CA ILE A 128 -2.99 -1.45 -1.62
C ILE A 128 -1.72 -0.66 -1.29
N CYS A 129 -0.97 -0.30 -2.33
CA CYS A 129 0.39 0.16 -2.22
C CYS A 129 0.57 1.58 -2.75
N LEU A 130 1.51 2.32 -2.15
CA LEU A 130 2.06 3.54 -2.72
C LEU A 130 3.26 3.15 -3.60
N ASP A 131 3.25 3.55 -4.87
CA ASP A 131 4.43 3.46 -5.73
C ASP A 131 5.24 4.75 -5.62
N LEU A 132 6.31 4.72 -4.81
CA LEU A 132 7.10 5.91 -4.49
C LEU A 132 7.98 6.37 -5.65
N ASN A 133 8.09 5.59 -6.71
CA ASN A 133 8.89 5.92 -7.89
C ASN A 133 8.08 6.72 -8.93
N GLU A 134 6.74 6.64 -8.88
CA GLU A 134 5.84 7.36 -9.79
C GLU A 134 5.00 8.38 -9.03
N THR A 135 5.34 9.66 -9.23
CA THR A 135 4.67 10.76 -8.54
C THR A 135 3.95 11.70 -9.50
N SER A 136 2.76 12.16 -9.10
CA SER A 136 1.99 13.20 -9.77
C SER A 136 1.68 14.30 -8.77
N GLY A 137 2.09 15.53 -9.06
CA GLY A 137 1.91 16.65 -8.13
C GLY A 137 2.69 16.49 -6.81
N GLY A 138 3.74 15.65 -6.79
CA GLY A 138 4.54 15.36 -5.59
C GLY A 138 3.95 14.28 -4.68
N GLU A 139 2.90 13.58 -5.11
CA GLU A 139 2.31 12.44 -4.38
C GLU A 139 2.47 11.16 -5.20
N PRO A 140 2.65 9.99 -4.55
CA PRO A 140 2.78 8.74 -5.28
C PRO A 140 1.41 8.31 -5.79
N ARG A 141 1.40 7.58 -6.91
CA ARG A 141 0.21 6.83 -7.32
C ARG A 141 -0.09 5.70 -6.33
N VAL A 142 -1.34 5.28 -6.32
CA VAL A 142 -1.87 4.16 -5.54
C VAL A 142 -2.20 3.04 -6.49
N ILE A 143 -1.61 1.87 -6.25
CA ILE A 143 -1.83 0.64 -7.00
C ILE A 143 -2.42 -0.42 -6.07
N ILE A 144 -3.07 -1.43 -6.64
CA ILE A 144 -3.56 -2.60 -5.90
C ILE A 144 -2.86 -3.87 -6.42
N CYS A 145 -2.51 -4.74 -5.49
CA CYS A 145 -1.76 -5.96 -5.73
C CYS A 145 -2.54 -7.14 -5.16
N ASP A 146 -2.88 -8.10 -6.02
CA ASP A 146 -3.50 -9.35 -5.60
C ASP A 146 -2.59 -10.08 -4.61
N TYR A 147 -3.16 -10.69 -3.57
CA TYR A 147 -2.36 -11.40 -2.55
C TYR A 147 -1.59 -12.59 -3.13
N THR A 148 -2.03 -13.14 -4.26
CA THR A 148 -1.37 -14.21 -5.02
C THR A 148 -0.43 -13.71 -6.11
N PHE A 149 -0.27 -12.39 -6.30
CA PHE A 149 0.48 -11.81 -7.41
C PHE A 149 1.89 -12.39 -7.57
N CYS A 150 2.61 -12.56 -6.47
CA CYS A 150 4.00 -13.02 -6.50
C CYS A 150 4.34 -13.93 -5.33
N SER A 151 5.23 -14.89 -5.57
CA SER A 151 5.72 -15.83 -4.57
C SER A 151 7.23 -16.02 -4.67
N HIS A 152 7.83 -16.53 -3.59
CA HIS A 152 9.22 -16.97 -3.63
C HIS A 152 9.35 -18.23 -4.49
N ASN A 153 10.23 -18.17 -5.48
CA ASN A 153 10.70 -19.32 -6.24
C ASN A 153 12.01 -19.81 -5.61
N GLU A 154 11.95 -20.96 -4.94
CA GLU A 154 13.09 -21.56 -4.22
C GLU A 154 14.21 -21.98 -5.19
N ASP A 155 13.85 -22.54 -6.35
CA ASP A 155 14.80 -23.05 -7.35
C ASP A 155 15.66 -21.94 -7.95
N LEU A 156 15.06 -20.77 -8.17
CA LEU A 156 15.74 -19.58 -8.71
C LEU A 156 16.23 -18.62 -7.63
N SER A 157 15.95 -18.91 -6.36
CA SER A 157 16.29 -18.03 -5.23
C SER A 157 15.82 -16.58 -5.44
N GLY A 158 14.59 -16.42 -5.92
CA GLY A 158 14.04 -15.12 -6.31
C GLY A 158 12.54 -15.01 -6.07
N VAL A 159 11.95 -13.88 -6.47
CA VAL A 159 10.49 -13.70 -6.44
C VAL A 159 9.98 -13.77 -7.86
N GLU A 160 9.03 -14.63 -8.14
CA GLU A 160 8.35 -14.73 -9.42
C GLU A 160 6.94 -14.13 -9.34
N ILE A 161 6.42 -13.72 -10.48
CA ILE A 161 5.03 -13.30 -10.63
C ILE A 161 4.21 -14.55 -11.00
N VAL A 162 3.25 -14.88 -10.16
CA VAL A 162 2.36 -16.04 -10.32
C VAL A 162 1.10 -15.65 -11.07
N ASN A 163 0.53 -14.50 -10.75
CA ASN A 163 -0.66 -13.97 -11.42
C ASN A 163 -0.25 -12.84 -12.37
N VAL A 164 -0.12 -13.18 -13.64
CA VAL A 164 0.40 -12.30 -14.69
C VAL A 164 -0.72 -12.00 -15.70
N PRO A 165 -0.97 -10.73 -16.06
CA PRO A 165 -1.92 -10.41 -17.12
C PRO A 165 -1.54 -11.06 -18.46
N ASP A 166 -2.53 -11.49 -19.25
CA ASP A 166 -2.32 -12.15 -20.55
C ASP A 166 -1.37 -11.40 -21.49
N ALA A 167 -1.45 -10.06 -21.52
CA ALA A 167 -0.59 -9.23 -22.36
C ALA A 167 0.90 -9.28 -21.94
N VAL A 168 1.16 -9.61 -20.68
CA VAL A 168 2.51 -9.82 -20.15
C VAL A 168 2.92 -11.26 -20.37
N SER A 169 2.07 -12.24 -20.05
CA SER A 169 2.40 -13.67 -20.15
C SER A 169 2.74 -14.10 -21.58
N GLN A 170 2.10 -13.54 -22.60
CA GLN A 170 2.37 -13.83 -24.02
C GLN A 170 3.78 -13.45 -24.50
N ARG A 171 4.55 -12.71 -23.69
CA ARG A 171 5.95 -12.33 -24.00
C ARG A 171 6.98 -13.35 -23.52
N TYR A 172 6.57 -14.34 -22.74
CA TYR A 172 7.42 -15.35 -22.13
C TYR A 172 7.01 -16.74 -22.60
N ASP A 173 7.97 -17.67 -22.56
CA ASP A 173 7.67 -19.08 -22.80
C ASP A 173 6.84 -19.65 -21.65
N ALA A 174 5.92 -20.58 -21.95
CA ALA A 174 4.95 -21.10 -20.97
C ALA A 174 5.58 -21.76 -19.72
N ASP A 175 6.83 -22.22 -19.83
CA ASP A 175 7.57 -22.89 -18.76
C ASP A 175 8.64 -21.98 -18.12
N GLU A 176 8.76 -20.71 -18.52
CA GLU A 176 9.75 -19.78 -17.98
C GLU A 176 9.18 -18.96 -16.82
N PRO A 177 9.78 -19.02 -15.61
CA PRO A 177 9.38 -18.17 -14.49
C PRO A 177 9.55 -16.67 -14.80
N ILE A 178 8.47 -15.91 -14.62
CA ILE A 178 8.49 -14.45 -14.83
C ILE A 178 8.99 -13.79 -13.54
N MET A 179 10.28 -13.46 -13.49
CA MET A 179 10.90 -12.89 -12.29
C MET A 179 10.43 -11.47 -12.02
N LEU A 180 10.00 -11.21 -10.78
CA LEU A 180 9.49 -9.92 -10.33
C LEU A 180 10.56 -8.83 -10.53
N SER A 181 10.19 -7.77 -11.23
CA SER A 181 10.99 -6.55 -11.42
C SER A 181 10.11 -5.32 -11.28
N TYR A 182 10.71 -4.14 -11.08
CA TYR A 182 9.92 -2.91 -10.99
C TYR A 182 9.16 -2.58 -12.28
N GLU A 183 9.74 -2.84 -13.45
CA GLU A 183 9.04 -2.64 -14.73
C GLU A 183 7.82 -3.56 -14.85
N LEU A 184 7.93 -4.82 -14.43
CA LEU A 184 6.78 -5.73 -14.42
C LEU A 184 5.75 -5.35 -13.38
N ILE A 185 6.15 -4.81 -12.21
CA ILE A 185 5.20 -4.23 -11.25
C ILE A 185 4.36 -3.14 -11.92
N LYS A 186 5.00 -2.23 -12.66
CA LYS A 186 4.30 -1.14 -13.35
C LYS A 186 3.34 -1.63 -14.43
N GLU A 187 3.72 -2.67 -15.15
CA GLU A 187 2.92 -3.22 -16.24
C GLU A 187 1.79 -4.13 -15.76
N CYS A 188 2.00 -4.86 -14.66
CA CYS A 188 1.06 -5.85 -14.17
C CYS A 188 0.06 -5.29 -13.16
N LEU A 189 0.49 -4.38 -12.28
CA LEU A 189 -0.37 -3.92 -11.20
C LEU A 189 -1.25 -2.74 -11.62
N PRO A 190 -2.57 -2.85 -11.45
CA PRO A 190 -3.50 -1.78 -11.81
C PRO A 190 -3.35 -0.55 -10.91
N GLU A 191 -3.37 0.63 -11.54
CA GLU A 191 -3.46 1.92 -10.85
C GLU A 191 -4.90 2.16 -10.41
N VAL A 192 -5.11 2.33 -9.10
CA VAL A 192 -6.38 2.69 -8.49
C VAL A 192 -6.55 4.21 -8.47
N CYS A 193 -5.46 4.94 -8.23
CA CYS A 193 -5.50 6.40 -8.21
C CYS A 193 -4.14 7.02 -8.51
N LYS A 194 -4.13 8.18 -9.17
CA LYS A 194 -2.89 8.91 -9.51
C LYS A 194 -2.15 9.53 -8.33
N THR A 195 -2.84 9.71 -7.20
CA THR A 195 -2.29 10.39 -6.02
C THR A 195 -2.86 9.79 -4.74
N PHE A 196 -2.07 9.79 -3.67
CA PHE A 196 -2.51 9.39 -2.33
C PHE A 196 -3.73 10.19 -1.84
N SER A 197 -3.70 11.52 -1.93
CA SER A 197 -4.83 12.36 -1.51
C SER A 197 -6.08 12.11 -2.35
N GLY A 198 -5.90 11.85 -3.66
CA GLY A 198 -6.99 11.46 -4.55
C GLY A 198 -7.64 10.14 -4.13
N PHE A 199 -6.83 9.15 -3.74
CA PHE A 199 -7.33 7.88 -3.23
C PHE A 199 -8.17 8.05 -1.95
N LEU A 200 -7.66 8.81 -0.98
CA LEU A 200 -8.41 9.11 0.24
C LEU A 200 -9.71 9.89 -0.05
N ARG A 201 -9.69 10.81 -1.02
CA ARG A 201 -10.89 11.53 -1.46
C ARG A 201 -11.91 10.61 -2.12
N ASN A 202 -11.47 9.64 -2.91
CA ASN A 202 -12.35 8.64 -3.50
C ASN A 202 -13.03 7.78 -2.42
N ILE A 203 -12.31 7.39 -1.37
CA ILE A 203 -12.92 6.73 -0.20
C ILE A 203 -13.95 7.64 0.47
N ALA A 204 -13.58 8.90 0.73
CA ALA A 204 -14.47 9.88 1.36
C ALA A 204 -15.75 10.15 0.56
N ASN A 205 -15.67 10.07 -0.76
CA ASN A 205 -16.79 10.27 -1.68
C ASN A 205 -17.51 8.98 -2.04
N LYS A 206 -17.13 7.85 -1.43
CA LYS A 206 -17.69 6.51 -1.67
C LYS A 206 -17.65 6.09 -3.15
N VAL A 207 -16.52 6.33 -3.80
CA VAL A 207 -16.33 6.04 -5.23
C VAL A 207 -16.18 4.53 -5.49
N TYR A 208 -15.70 3.76 -4.51
CA TYR A 208 -15.45 2.33 -4.67
C TYR A 208 -16.63 1.52 -4.14
N ASP A 209 -17.33 0.80 -5.01
CA ASP A 209 -18.36 -0.13 -4.56
C ASP A 209 -17.70 -1.41 -4.03
N ASN A 210 -16.78 -1.97 -4.82
CA ASN A 210 -15.91 -3.07 -4.44
C ASN A 210 -14.59 -2.95 -5.21
N ILE A 211 -13.53 -2.48 -4.52
CA ILE A 211 -12.25 -2.20 -5.16
C ILE A 211 -11.59 -3.46 -5.76
N GLU A 212 -11.83 -4.64 -5.17
CA GLU A 212 -11.29 -5.89 -5.69
C GLU A 212 -11.95 -6.25 -7.02
N GLU A 213 -13.29 -6.19 -7.09
CA GLU A 213 -14.01 -6.46 -8.33
C GLU A 213 -13.75 -5.39 -9.41
N GLU A 214 -13.44 -4.15 -9.03
CA GLU A 214 -13.16 -3.09 -9.99
C GLU A 214 -11.78 -3.24 -10.65
N TYR A 215 -10.78 -3.70 -9.91
CA TYR A 215 -9.37 -3.64 -10.34
C TYR A 215 -8.65 -5.00 -10.45
N LEU A 216 -9.09 -6.04 -9.73
CA LEU A 216 -8.40 -7.35 -9.68
C LEU A 216 -9.11 -8.43 -10.51
N LYS A 217 -9.92 -8.05 -11.51
CA LYS A 217 -10.53 -9.01 -12.43
C LYS A 217 -9.48 -9.59 -13.37
N TYR A 218 -8.95 -10.75 -13.01
CA TYR A 218 -8.26 -11.68 -13.90
C TYR A 218 -9.24 -12.74 -14.39
#